data_AF-G7UQV5-F1
#
_entry.id   AF-G7UQV5-F1
#
_cell.length_a   1.000
_cell.length_b   1.000
_cell.length_c   1.000
_cell.angle_alpha   90.00
_cell.angle_beta   90.00
_cell.angle_gamma   90.00
#
_symmetry.space_group_name_H-M   'P 1'
#
loop_
_entity.id
_entity.type
_entity.pdbx_description
1 polymer ?
#
loop_
_entity_poly.entity_id
_entity_poly.type
_entity_poly.pdbx_seq_one_letter_code
_entity_poly.pdbx_strand_id
1 'polypeptide(L)'
;MDKRHNIRALLGVDDPYVHYCREERNFAAVLYHLLLDDACLARFLALIDEDNVDASDVRVYFEYACLRDLWAVASKRGEHDRAAHNARLREAIISLLGDATFLPGIDVDCEAFNRFFVGDRPRAASKTDIQMPSRWSDRRFSAWEAKGRNFAELACALKWAFNAKPDLVLDLGCDRIVCIEAKLESPEGKYSAVGATTFTMRQMELQQRIFQNLLGYDGAKFVLVSNAKKASPKGWKKLSWQAVYGAVLLTDTRSTRSATVQAFTSPKVEA
;
A
#
# COMPACT_ATOMS: atom_id res chain seq x y z
N MET A 1 1.93 44.77 -2.33
CA MET A 1 1.94 43.40 -1.77
C MET A 1 1.98 42.44 -2.95
N ASP A 2 3.14 41.87 -3.22
CA ASP A 2 3.39 41.07 -4.41
C ASP A 2 2.57 39.78 -4.41
N LYS A 3 1.94 39.47 -5.54
CA LYS A 3 1.03 38.33 -5.68
C LYS A 3 1.85 37.03 -5.66
N ARG A 4 1.96 36.46 -4.47
CA ARG A 4 2.02 35.02 -4.19
C ARG A 4 3.20 34.27 -4.84
N HIS A 5 4.26 34.13 -4.06
CA HIS A 5 5.25 33.05 -4.17
C HIS A 5 4.58 31.70 -3.86
N ASN A 6 3.67 31.24 -4.73
CA ASN A 6 3.11 29.91 -4.62
C ASN A 6 3.91 28.95 -5.49
N ILE A 7 4.01 27.69 -5.05
CA ILE A 7 4.83 26.66 -5.72
C ILE A 7 4.45 26.48 -7.19
N ARG A 8 3.17 26.65 -7.53
CA ARG A 8 2.68 26.55 -8.90
C ARG A 8 3.32 27.62 -9.80
N ALA A 9 3.30 28.88 -9.36
CA ALA A 9 3.94 30.00 -10.06
C ALA A 9 5.47 29.86 -10.10
N LEU A 10 6.09 29.41 -8.99
CA LEU A 10 7.54 29.21 -8.92
C LEU A 10 8.04 28.09 -9.84
N LEU A 11 7.22 27.06 -10.06
CA LEU A 11 7.53 25.95 -10.96
C LEU A 11 7.04 26.18 -12.40
N GLY A 12 6.36 27.29 -12.69
CA GLY A 12 5.81 27.59 -14.01
C GLY A 12 4.74 26.59 -14.48
N VAL A 13 3.97 26.00 -13.56
CA VAL A 13 2.94 25.01 -13.89
C VAL A 13 1.58 25.69 -13.93
N ASP A 14 1.21 26.31 -15.04
CA ASP A 14 -0.08 27.01 -15.14
C ASP A 14 -1.24 26.10 -15.56
N ASP A 15 -0.96 24.86 -15.96
CA ASP A 15 -1.96 23.89 -16.40
C ASP A 15 -2.98 23.55 -15.29
N PRO A 16 -4.24 23.25 -15.66
CA PRO A 16 -5.20 22.59 -14.77
C PRO A 16 -4.68 21.27 -14.18
N TYR A 17 -5.10 20.94 -12.94
CA TYR A 17 -4.65 19.74 -12.22
C TYR A 17 -4.83 18.44 -13.01
N VAL A 18 -5.91 18.33 -13.81
CA VAL A 18 -6.21 17.17 -14.65
C VAL A 18 -5.11 16.82 -15.66
N HIS A 19 -4.22 17.76 -16.02
CA HIS A 19 -3.15 17.49 -16.99
C HIS A 19 -1.88 16.91 -16.37
N TYR A 20 -1.74 16.94 -15.04
CA TYR A 20 -0.55 16.41 -14.36
C TYR A 20 -0.87 15.58 -13.11
N CYS A 21 -2.15 15.40 -12.79
CA CYS A 21 -2.56 14.40 -11.81
C CYS A 21 -2.26 13.01 -12.34
N ARG A 22 -2.04 12.05 -11.43
CA ARG A 22 -1.84 10.65 -11.82
C ARG A 22 -3.21 10.00 -11.94
N GLU A 23 -3.70 9.84 -13.18
CA GLU A 23 -5.04 9.30 -13.48
C GLU A 23 -5.28 7.90 -12.89
N GLU A 24 -4.21 7.19 -12.57
CA GLU A 24 -4.20 5.89 -11.86
C GLU A 24 -5.08 5.87 -10.61
N ARG A 25 -5.07 6.96 -9.84
CA ARG A 25 -5.89 7.07 -8.62
C ARG A 25 -7.38 7.12 -8.94
N ASN A 26 -7.75 7.83 -10.01
CA ASN A 26 -9.13 7.94 -10.45
C ASN A 26 -9.63 6.58 -10.98
N PHE A 27 -8.80 5.90 -11.77
CA PHE A 27 -9.11 4.56 -12.29
C PHE A 27 -9.26 3.53 -11.17
N ALA A 28 -8.37 3.54 -10.16
CA ALA A 28 -8.50 2.64 -9.02
C ALA A 28 -9.75 2.96 -8.18
N ALA A 29 -10.10 4.23 -8.01
CA ALA A 29 -11.30 4.65 -7.28
C ALA A 29 -12.62 4.28 -8.00
N VAL A 30 -12.66 4.39 -9.34
CA VAL A 30 -13.82 3.93 -10.13
C VAL A 30 -13.94 2.41 -10.03
N LEU A 31 -12.84 1.68 -10.15
CA LEU A 31 -12.85 0.23 -9.96
C LEU A 31 -13.31 -0.14 -8.55
N TYR A 32 -12.80 0.51 -7.50
CA TYR A 32 -13.26 0.33 -6.12
C TYR A 32 -14.78 0.41 -6.04
N HIS A 33 -15.36 1.50 -6.56
CA HIS A 33 -16.79 1.72 -6.52
C HIS A 33 -17.58 0.62 -7.24
N LEU A 34 -17.13 0.19 -8.42
CA LEU A 34 -17.77 -0.90 -9.15
C LEU A 34 -17.69 -2.23 -8.40
N LEU A 35 -16.58 -2.50 -7.71
CA LEU A 35 -16.43 -3.73 -6.92
C LEU A 35 -17.27 -3.75 -5.64
N LEU A 36 -17.95 -2.66 -5.28
CA LEU A 36 -18.94 -2.66 -4.20
C LEU A 36 -20.32 -3.20 -4.64
N ASP A 37 -20.52 -3.40 -5.94
CA ASP A 37 -21.69 -4.10 -6.48
C ASP A 37 -21.39 -5.59 -6.62
N ASP A 38 -22.19 -6.46 -5.98
CA ASP A 38 -21.95 -7.90 -5.92
C ASP A 38 -21.85 -8.55 -7.30
N ALA A 39 -22.65 -8.09 -8.28
CA ALA A 39 -22.62 -8.64 -9.63
C ALA A 39 -21.31 -8.28 -10.35
N CYS A 40 -20.87 -7.02 -10.22
CA CYS A 40 -19.57 -6.57 -10.73
C CYS A 40 -18.41 -7.30 -10.04
N LEU A 41 -18.48 -7.46 -8.71
CA LEU A 41 -17.48 -8.16 -7.93
C LEU A 41 -17.37 -9.63 -8.32
N ALA A 42 -18.48 -10.35 -8.47
CA ALA A 42 -18.50 -11.73 -8.94
C ALA A 42 -17.82 -11.91 -10.30
N ARG A 43 -18.08 -11.00 -11.25
CA ARG A 43 -17.41 -11.00 -12.57
C ARG A 43 -15.91 -10.73 -12.45
N PHE A 44 -15.51 -9.84 -11.54
CA PHE A 44 -14.09 -9.58 -11.27
C PHE A 44 -13.41 -10.78 -10.60
N LEU A 45 -14.05 -11.41 -9.62
CA LEU A 45 -13.57 -12.63 -8.94
C LEU A 45 -13.33 -13.75 -9.95
N ALA A 46 -14.27 -13.99 -10.87
CA ALA A 46 -14.07 -14.94 -11.95
C ALA A 46 -12.87 -14.58 -12.85
N LEU A 47 -12.67 -13.29 -13.14
CA LEU A 47 -11.52 -12.82 -13.93
C LEU A 47 -10.17 -13.09 -13.23
N ILE A 48 -10.15 -13.20 -11.90
CA ILE A 48 -8.94 -13.48 -11.11
C ILE A 48 -8.86 -14.93 -10.59
N ASP A 49 -9.66 -15.84 -11.16
CA ASP A 49 -9.75 -17.26 -10.77
C ASP A 49 -10.17 -17.46 -9.30
N GLU A 50 -11.20 -16.70 -8.89
CA GLU A 50 -11.86 -16.74 -7.58
C GLU A 50 -13.39 -16.87 -7.69
N ASP A 51 -13.88 -17.51 -8.76
CA ASP A 51 -15.31 -17.69 -9.07
C ASP A 51 -16.11 -18.50 -8.02
N ASN A 52 -15.42 -19.24 -7.15
CA ASN A 52 -16.05 -20.02 -6.07
C ASN A 52 -16.29 -19.21 -4.78
N VAL A 53 -15.90 -17.94 -4.75
CA VAL A 53 -16.11 -17.06 -3.59
C VAL A 53 -17.45 -16.31 -3.76
N ASP A 54 -18.28 -16.34 -2.72
CA ASP A 54 -19.50 -15.54 -2.69
C ASP A 54 -19.14 -14.06 -2.55
N ALA A 55 -19.57 -13.24 -3.52
CA ALA A 55 -19.29 -11.81 -3.54
C ALA A 55 -19.81 -11.08 -2.28
N SER A 56 -20.92 -11.55 -1.68
CA SER A 56 -21.52 -10.93 -0.50
C SER A 56 -20.66 -11.06 0.77
N ASP A 57 -19.79 -12.07 0.80
CA ASP A 57 -18.85 -12.33 1.90
C ASP A 57 -17.54 -11.54 1.75
N VAL A 58 -17.27 -10.98 0.56
CA VAL A 58 -16.03 -10.27 0.29
C VAL A 58 -16.08 -8.85 0.86
N ARG A 59 -14.94 -8.39 1.39
CA ARG A 59 -14.74 -6.99 1.79
C ARG A 59 -13.71 -6.34 0.90
N VAL A 60 -14.09 -5.23 0.28
CA VAL A 60 -13.25 -4.46 -0.65
C VAL A 60 -12.71 -3.23 0.07
N TYR A 61 -11.40 -3.03 0.02
CA TYR A 61 -10.73 -1.90 0.63
C TYR A 61 -9.94 -1.09 -0.40
N PHE A 62 -10.01 0.23 -0.31
CA PHE A 62 -9.25 1.18 -1.13
C PHE A 62 -8.16 1.87 -0.30
N GLU A 63 -6.96 2.01 -0.86
CA GLU A 63 -5.77 2.51 -0.15
C GLU A 63 -5.50 1.77 1.18
N TYR A 64 -5.36 0.44 1.12
CA TYR A 64 -5.30 -0.42 2.31
C TYR A 64 -4.07 -0.13 3.19
N ALA A 65 -4.30 0.38 4.41
CA ALA A 65 -3.24 0.81 5.33
C ALA A 65 -3.10 -0.08 6.59
N CYS A 66 -3.46 -1.36 6.49
CA CYS A 66 -3.66 -2.27 7.63
C CYS A 66 -2.53 -2.28 8.68
N LEU A 67 -1.25 -2.30 8.30
CA LEU A 67 -0.16 -2.27 9.30
C LEU A 67 -0.20 -1.00 10.18
N ARG A 68 -0.53 0.15 9.58
CA ARG A 68 -0.70 1.41 10.31
C ARG A 68 -1.93 1.38 11.20
N ASP A 69 -3.01 0.79 10.71
CA ASP A 69 -4.27 0.72 11.44
C ASP A 69 -4.17 -0.26 12.62
N LEU A 70 -3.50 -1.41 12.43
CA LEU A 70 -3.15 -2.36 13.49
C LEU A 70 -2.32 -1.69 14.59
N TRP A 71 -1.33 -0.88 14.22
CA TRP A 71 -0.55 -0.11 15.19
C TRP A 71 -1.44 0.86 15.97
N ALA A 72 -2.31 1.60 15.29
CA ALA A 72 -3.22 2.54 15.94
C ALA A 72 -4.21 1.83 16.89
N VAL A 73 -4.73 0.66 16.51
CA VAL A 73 -5.58 -0.18 17.36
C VAL A 73 -4.80 -0.68 18.57
N ALA A 74 -3.57 -1.17 18.38
CA ALA A 74 -2.70 -1.62 19.47
C ALA A 74 -2.40 -0.50 20.47
N SER A 75 -2.15 0.73 19.97
CA SER A 75 -1.95 1.92 20.81
C SER A 75 -3.18 2.27 21.65
N LYS A 76 -4.39 2.23 21.07
CA LYS A 76 -5.63 2.47 21.83
C LYS A 76 -5.87 1.42 22.91
N ARG A 77 -5.64 0.13 22.61
CA ARG A 77 -5.81 -0.96 23.60
C ARG A 77 -4.80 -0.89 24.75
N GLY A 78 -3.65 -0.27 24.53
CA GLY A 78 -2.57 -0.13 25.50
C GLY A 78 -2.67 1.07 26.43
N GLU A 79 -3.73 1.89 26.34
CA GLU A 79 -3.80 3.19 27.02
C GLU A 79 -3.75 3.10 28.55
N HIS A 80 -4.25 1.99 29.13
CA HIS A 80 -4.29 1.79 30.57
C HIS A 80 -2.98 1.26 31.19
N ASP A 81 -2.08 0.72 30.37
CA ASP A 81 -0.74 0.27 30.79
C ASP A 81 0.28 0.53 29.68
N ARG A 82 0.81 1.76 29.69
CA ARG A 82 1.77 2.23 28.70
C ARG A 82 3.09 1.45 28.74
N ALA A 83 3.51 0.95 29.90
CA ALA A 83 4.77 0.20 30.03
C ALA A 83 4.64 -1.16 29.33
N ALA A 84 3.59 -1.92 29.65
CA ALA A 84 3.32 -3.19 28.96
C ALA A 84 3.01 -3.00 27.48
N HIS A 85 2.35 -1.90 27.11
CA HIS A 85 2.11 -1.55 25.71
C HIS A 85 3.43 -1.35 24.93
N ASN A 86 4.34 -0.52 25.45
CA ASN A 86 5.63 -0.29 24.81
C ASN A 86 6.48 -1.56 24.76
N ALA A 87 6.44 -2.41 25.79
CA ALA A 87 7.12 -3.70 25.77
C ALA A 87 6.65 -4.58 24.61
N ARG A 88 5.32 -4.73 24.42
CA ARG A 88 4.75 -5.49 23.30
C ARG A 88 5.14 -4.94 21.93
N LEU A 89 5.15 -3.62 21.76
CA LEU A 89 5.56 -3.01 20.50
C LEU A 89 7.05 -3.23 20.19
N ARG A 90 7.92 -3.15 21.20
CA ARG A 90 9.35 -3.47 21.05
C ARG A 90 9.55 -4.92 20.68
N GLU A 91 8.89 -5.83 21.40
CA GLU A 91 8.95 -7.27 21.14
C GLU A 91 8.54 -7.58 19.70
N ALA A 92 7.39 -7.06 19.24
CA ALA A 92 6.94 -7.22 17.86
C ALA A 92 7.97 -6.69 16.85
N ILE A 93 8.56 -5.51 17.08
CA ILE A 93 9.61 -4.97 16.21
C ILE A 93 10.83 -5.89 16.19
N ILE A 94 11.33 -6.30 17.35
CA ILE A 94 12.52 -7.16 17.49
C ILE A 94 12.29 -8.48 16.77
N SER A 95 11.15 -9.13 17.00
CA SER A 95 10.79 -10.39 16.33
C SER A 95 10.76 -10.25 14.80
N LEU A 96 10.25 -9.13 14.28
CA LEU A 96 10.20 -8.87 12.83
C LEU A 96 11.56 -8.50 12.22
N LEU A 97 12.52 -8.05 13.03
CA LEU A 97 13.87 -7.70 12.60
C LEU A 97 14.86 -8.88 12.69
N GLY A 98 14.43 -10.02 13.21
CA GLY A 98 15.26 -11.23 13.34
C GLY A 98 16.30 -11.10 14.44
N ASP A 99 17.57 -11.44 14.16
CA ASP A 99 18.67 -11.27 15.12
C ASP A 99 18.94 -9.78 15.35
N ALA A 100 18.36 -9.28 16.44
CA ALA A 100 18.48 -7.91 16.87
C ALA A 100 19.07 -7.82 18.29
N THR A 101 19.98 -8.73 18.63
CA THR A 101 20.65 -8.81 19.94
C THR A 101 21.42 -7.55 20.34
N PHE A 102 21.80 -6.72 19.37
CA PHE A 102 22.43 -5.41 19.59
C PHE A 102 21.44 -4.26 19.80
N LEU A 103 20.14 -4.48 19.59
CA LEU A 103 19.15 -3.47 19.93
C LEU A 103 19.10 -3.29 21.45
N PRO A 104 18.85 -2.06 21.93
CA PRO A 104 18.59 -1.86 23.34
C PRO A 104 17.43 -2.78 23.77
N GLY A 105 17.65 -3.57 24.83
CA GLY A 105 16.67 -4.54 25.32
C GLY A 105 15.34 -3.89 25.75
N ILE A 106 14.35 -4.73 26.09
CA ILE A 106 13.00 -4.29 26.46
C ILE A 106 13.00 -3.34 27.68
N ASP A 107 14.03 -3.44 28.53
CA ASP A 107 14.23 -2.64 29.74
C ASP A 107 14.79 -1.23 29.50
N VAL A 108 15.10 -0.88 28.25
CA VAL A 108 15.63 0.45 27.91
C VAL A 108 14.50 1.46 27.72
N ASP A 109 14.72 2.70 28.14
CA ASP A 109 13.75 3.78 27.95
C ASP A 109 13.32 3.94 26.47
N CYS A 110 12.10 4.43 26.24
CA CYS A 110 11.57 4.54 24.88
C CYS A 110 12.42 5.46 24.00
N GLU A 111 13.07 6.45 24.61
CA GLU A 111 13.86 7.44 23.88
C GLU A 111 15.08 6.79 23.22
N ALA A 112 15.86 6.01 23.97
CA ALA A 112 17.03 5.33 23.44
C ALA A 112 16.66 4.27 22.38
N PHE A 113 15.57 3.52 22.59
CA PHE A 113 15.06 2.60 21.56
C PHE A 113 14.68 3.35 20.27
N ASN A 114 13.92 4.44 20.38
CA ASN A 114 13.50 5.23 19.23
C ASN A 114 14.68 5.88 18.50
N ARG A 115 15.64 6.47 19.23
CA ARG A 115 16.84 7.13 18.67
C ARG A 115 17.63 6.20 17.76
N PHE A 116 17.67 4.90 18.06
CA PHE A 116 18.31 3.91 17.19
C PHE A 116 17.80 4.01 15.74
N PHE A 117 16.47 4.14 15.57
CA PHE A 117 15.80 4.13 14.28
C PHE A 117 15.56 5.51 13.66
N VAL A 118 15.27 6.54 14.46
CA VAL A 118 14.98 7.90 13.95
C VAL A 118 16.22 8.78 13.83
N GLY A 119 17.31 8.43 14.53
CA GLY A 119 18.56 9.19 14.63
C GLY A 119 18.52 10.33 15.65
N ASP A 120 19.63 11.05 15.77
CA ASP A 120 19.89 12.04 16.85
C ASP A 120 19.27 13.42 16.59
N ARG A 121 18.18 13.48 15.81
CA ARG A 121 17.50 14.75 15.54
C ARG A 121 16.75 15.23 16.79
N PRO A 122 16.89 16.52 17.18
CA PRO A 122 16.16 17.05 18.33
C PRO A 122 14.65 16.79 18.20
N ARG A 123 14.05 16.25 19.27
CA ARG A 123 12.61 15.92 19.36
C ARG A 123 12.10 14.88 18.34
N ALA A 124 12.99 14.20 17.60
CA ALA A 124 12.57 13.16 16.68
C ALA A 124 12.17 11.88 17.42
N ALA A 125 12.87 11.55 18.52
CA ALA A 125 12.60 10.40 19.36
C ALA A 125 11.56 10.73 20.44
N SER A 126 10.47 9.97 20.50
CA SER A 126 9.53 10.07 21.62
C SER A 126 10.17 9.50 22.88
N LYS A 127 9.93 10.17 24.01
CA LYS A 127 10.41 9.73 25.33
C LYS A 127 9.46 8.75 26.02
N THR A 128 8.20 8.75 25.60
CA THR A 128 7.11 8.08 26.32
C THR A 128 6.55 6.89 25.56
N ASP A 129 6.69 6.87 24.24
CA ASP A 129 6.00 5.92 23.38
C ASP A 129 6.94 5.35 22.33
N ILE A 130 6.83 4.07 22.04
CA ILE A 130 7.53 3.45 20.93
C ILE A 130 6.97 3.97 19.62
N GLN A 131 7.85 4.44 18.73
CA GLN A 131 7.45 5.05 17.48
C GLN A 131 7.23 3.99 16.40
N MET A 132 6.10 4.13 15.69
CA MET A 132 5.77 3.32 14.52
C MET A 132 6.90 3.33 13.47
N PRO A 133 7.20 2.18 12.82
CA PRO A 133 8.28 2.08 11.83
C PRO A 133 8.25 3.11 10.69
N SER A 134 7.07 3.62 10.32
CA SER A 134 6.97 4.65 9.29
C SER A 134 7.75 5.93 9.61
N ARG A 135 7.99 6.22 10.91
CA ARG A 135 8.72 7.39 11.42
C ARG A 135 10.23 7.21 11.40
N TRP A 136 10.73 6.00 11.16
CA TRP A 136 12.16 5.73 11.11
C TRP A 136 12.84 6.51 9.99
N SER A 137 14.14 6.74 10.11
CA SER A 137 14.91 7.48 9.12
C SER A 137 15.71 6.51 8.26
N ASP A 138 15.41 6.43 6.97
CA ASP A 138 16.21 5.67 5.99
C ASP A 138 17.67 6.14 5.90
N ARG A 139 17.96 7.40 6.26
CA ARG A 139 19.33 7.90 6.46
C ARG A 139 20.14 7.15 7.52
N ARG A 140 19.51 6.30 8.34
CA ARG A 140 20.17 5.43 9.32
C ARG A 140 20.65 4.11 8.71
N PHE A 141 20.38 3.88 7.42
CA PHE A 141 20.70 2.64 6.76
C PHE A 141 22.18 2.23 6.89
N SER A 142 23.14 3.13 6.67
CA SER A 142 24.57 2.82 6.86
C SER A 142 24.88 2.36 8.29
N ALA A 143 24.21 2.96 9.30
CA ALA A 143 24.41 2.58 10.69
C ALA A 143 23.78 1.22 11.02
N TRP A 144 22.63 0.89 10.40
CA TRP A 144 22.04 -0.44 10.51
C TRP A 144 22.86 -1.50 9.78
N GLU A 145 23.40 -1.17 8.61
CA GLU A 145 24.23 -2.07 7.81
C GLU A 145 25.51 -2.47 8.56
N ALA A 146 26.10 -1.54 9.31
CA ALA A 146 27.21 -1.82 10.20
C ALA A 146 26.87 -2.80 11.34
N LYS A 147 25.59 -3.06 11.62
CA LYS A 147 25.12 -4.09 12.56
C LYS A 147 24.78 -5.41 11.88
N GLY A 148 24.69 -5.42 10.56
CA GLY A 148 24.35 -6.59 9.77
C GLY A 148 23.50 -6.19 8.56
N ARG A 149 23.91 -6.65 7.38
CA ARG A 149 23.19 -6.33 6.14
C ARG A 149 21.74 -6.79 6.17
N ASN A 150 21.50 -8.04 6.58
CA ASN A 150 20.15 -8.60 6.67
C ASN A 150 19.25 -7.74 7.56
N PHE A 151 19.71 -7.40 8.77
CA PHE A 151 18.99 -6.51 9.68
C PHE A 151 18.63 -5.17 9.03
N ALA A 152 19.59 -4.53 8.36
CA ALA A 152 19.37 -3.24 7.72
C ALA A 152 18.30 -3.30 6.63
N GLU A 153 18.30 -4.36 5.82
CA GLU A 153 17.28 -4.60 4.79
C GLU A 153 15.91 -4.87 5.40
N LEU A 154 15.82 -5.66 6.48
CA LEU A 154 14.58 -5.90 7.22
C LEU A 154 14.04 -4.59 7.82
N ALA A 155 14.90 -3.77 8.42
CA ALA A 155 14.52 -2.48 9.01
C ALA A 155 14.00 -1.48 7.96
N CYS A 156 14.67 -1.40 6.80
CA CYS A 156 14.20 -0.60 5.68
C CYS A 156 12.86 -1.09 5.12
N ALA A 157 12.72 -2.41 4.89
CA ALA A 157 11.47 -2.99 4.43
C ALA A 157 10.33 -2.72 5.42
N LEU A 158 10.56 -2.89 6.72
CA LEU A 158 9.56 -2.63 7.75
C LEU A 158 9.16 -1.14 7.80
N LYS A 159 10.12 -0.22 7.72
CA LYS A 159 9.84 1.22 7.60
C LYS A 159 8.89 1.52 6.44
N TRP A 160 9.18 0.96 5.26
CA TRP A 160 8.41 1.23 4.07
C TRP A 160 7.06 0.50 4.08
N ALA A 161 6.99 -0.69 4.67
CA ALA A 161 5.75 -1.44 4.84
C ALA A 161 4.65 -0.64 5.56
N PHE A 162 5.02 0.11 6.61
CA PHE A 162 4.08 0.99 7.34
C PHE A 162 3.68 2.28 6.59
N ASN A 163 4.31 2.56 5.45
CA ASN A 163 3.98 3.67 4.55
C ASN A 163 3.26 3.24 3.29
N ALA A 164 3.54 2.02 2.82
CA ALA A 164 2.94 1.45 1.63
C ALA A 164 1.43 1.27 1.82
N LYS A 165 0.69 1.50 0.74
CA LYS A 165 -0.73 1.23 0.64
C LYS A 165 -0.97 0.57 -0.70
N PRO A 166 -1.33 -0.73 -0.76
CA PRO A 166 -1.91 -1.30 -1.97
C PRO A 166 -3.13 -0.49 -2.40
N ASP A 167 -3.30 -0.32 -3.70
CA ASP A 167 -4.42 0.48 -4.23
C ASP A 167 -5.76 -0.15 -3.84
N LEU A 168 -5.87 -1.47 -3.97
CA LEU A 168 -7.07 -2.25 -3.67
C LEU A 168 -6.72 -3.57 -2.96
N VAL A 169 -7.58 -3.99 -2.03
CA VAL A 169 -7.49 -5.30 -1.39
C VAL A 169 -8.88 -5.91 -1.30
N LEU A 170 -8.98 -7.18 -1.69
CA LEU A 170 -10.15 -8.01 -1.44
C LEU A 170 -9.83 -8.94 -0.27
N ASP A 171 -10.61 -8.86 0.80
CA ASP A 171 -10.64 -9.85 1.86
C ASP A 171 -11.72 -10.87 1.55
N LEU A 172 -11.31 -12.11 1.31
CA LEU A 172 -12.18 -13.21 0.91
C LEU A 172 -12.59 -14.08 2.11
N GLY A 173 -12.23 -13.69 3.33
CA GLY A 173 -12.39 -14.49 4.54
C GLY A 173 -11.36 -15.62 4.69
N CYS A 174 -11.36 -16.28 5.85
CA CYS A 174 -10.50 -17.44 6.15
C CYS A 174 -9.01 -17.22 5.83
N ASP A 175 -8.47 -16.05 6.17
CA ASP A 175 -7.08 -15.64 5.89
C ASP A 175 -6.70 -15.65 4.40
N ARG A 176 -7.68 -15.44 3.52
CA ARG A 176 -7.47 -15.32 2.07
C ARG A 176 -7.70 -13.89 1.63
N ILE A 177 -6.72 -13.36 0.90
CA ILE A 177 -6.76 -11.99 0.40
C ILE A 177 -6.24 -11.90 -1.03
N VAL A 178 -6.69 -10.88 -1.74
CA VAL A 178 -6.17 -10.49 -3.05
C VAL A 178 -5.67 -9.05 -2.97
N CYS A 179 -4.36 -8.87 -3.11
CA CYS A 179 -3.74 -7.57 -3.26
C CYS A 179 -3.78 -7.15 -4.73
N ILE A 180 -4.33 -5.98 -5.01
CA ILE A 180 -4.47 -5.44 -6.37
C ILE A 180 -3.68 -4.12 -6.44
N GLU A 181 -2.77 -4.05 -7.40
CA GLU A 181 -2.01 -2.84 -7.73
C GLU A 181 -2.44 -2.31 -9.11
N ALA A 182 -2.70 -1.02 -9.20
CA ALA A 182 -3.24 -0.33 -10.35
C ALA A 182 -2.18 0.59 -10.98
N LYS A 183 -1.74 0.28 -12.20
CA LYS A 183 -0.73 1.08 -12.94
C LYS A 183 -1.23 1.45 -14.34
N LEU A 184 -1.53 2.72 -14.56
CA LEU A 184 -1.93 3.25 -15.87
C LEU A 184 -0.69 3.79 -16.59
N GLU A 185 -0.08 4.83 -16.04
CA GLU A 185 0.97 5.63 -16.66
C GLU A 185 2.30 5.44 -15.93
N SER A 186 2.29 5.52 -14.59
CA SER A 186 3.50 5.54 -13.79
C SER A 186 4.23 4.18 -13.78
N PRO A 187 5.58 4.20 -13.79
CA PRO A 187 6.34 2.99 -13.57
C PRO A 187 6.12 2.47 -12.14
N GLU A 188 6.50 1.21 -11.91
CA GLU A 188 6.54 0.66 -10.56
C GLU A 188 7.45 1.51 -9.66
N GLY A 189 6.96 1.84 -8.46
CA GLY A 189 7.75 2.52 -7.45
C GLY A 189 8.92 1.66 -6.96
N LYS A 190 9.98 2.32 -6.51
CA LYS A 190 11.11 1.66 -5.86
C LYS A 190 11.45 2.38 -4.57
N TYR A 191 11.74 1.61 -3.53
CA TYR A 191 12.25 2.11 -2.27
C TYR A 191 13.75 1.85 -2.23
N SER A 192 14.53 2.86 -1.85
CA SER A 192 15.98 2.72 -1.74
C SER A 192 16.51 3.40 -0.49
N ALA A 193 17.63 2.89 0.01
CA ALA A 193 18.41 3.50 1.08
C ALA A 193 19.89 3.25 0.81
N VAL A 194 20.73 4.24 1.13
CA VAL A 194 22.15 4.23 0.76
C VAL A 194 23.00 4.03 2.02
N GLY A 195 23.90 3.05 1.96
CA GLY A 195 24.92 2.73 2.96
C GLY A 195 26.29 2.54 2.32
N ALA A 196 27.08 1.61 2.87
CA ALA A 196 28.23 1.05 2.16
C ALA A 196 27.77 0.29 0.91
N THR A 197 26.60 -0.35 0.97
CA THR A 197 25.89 -0.85 -0.21
C THR A 197 24.48 -0.27 -0.30
N THR A 198 23.89 -0.28 -1.50
CA THR A 198 22.53 0.27 -1.69
C THR A 198 21.49 -0.81 -1.45
N PHE A 199 20.51 -0.53 -0.59
CA PHE A 199 19.29 -1.32 -0.54
C PHE A 199 18.31 -0.81 -1.58
N THR A 200 17.67 -1.71 -2.31
CA THR A 200 16.56 -1.40 -3.21
C THR A 200 15.51 -2.49 -3.12
N MET A 201 14.23 -2.11 -3.07
CA MET A 201 13.10 -3.03 -3.12
C MET A 201 11.99 -2.41 -3.98
N ARG A 202 11.40 -3.21 -4.85
CA ARG A 202 10.29 -2.72 -5.69
C ARG A 202 8.99 -2.68 -4.89
N GLN A 203 8.07 -1.80 -5.28
CA GLN A 203 6.82 -1.60 -4.55
C GLN A 203 6.00 -2.90 -4.43
N MET A 204 5.90 -3.66 -5.52
CA MET A 204 5.11 -4.88 -5.54
C MET A 204 5.77 -6.02 -4.74
N GLU A 205 7.10 -6.04 -4.69
CA GLU A 205 7.86 -6.96 -3.82
C GLU A 205 7.62 -6.63 -2.34
N LEU A 206 7.59 -5.34 -1.99
CA LEU A 206 7.27 -4.91 -0.63
C LEU A 206 5.83 -5.31 -0.25
N GLN A 207 4.86 -5.16 -1.16
CA GLN A 207 3.47 -5.58 -0.92
C GLN A 207 3.35 -7.09 -0.71
N GLN A 208 4.07 -7.90 -1.49
CA GLN A 208 4.14 -9.35 -1.24
C GLN A 208 4.61 -9.65 0.17
N ARG A 209 5.71 -9.01 0.58
CA ARG A 209 6.27 -9.15 1.91
C ARG A 209 5.33 -8.68 3.02
N ILE A 210 4.59 -7.58 2.81
CA ILE A 210 3.59 -7.10 3.79
C ILE A 210 2.58 -8.19 4.07
N PHE A 211 1.98 -8.75 3.02
CA PHE A 211 0.89 -9.70 3.20
C PHE A 211 1.38 -11.06 3.70
N GLN A 212 2.42 -11.60 3.10
CA GLN A 212 2.90 -12.96 3.43
C GLN A 212 3.71 -12.97 4.73
N ASN A 213 4.66 -12.05 4.90
CA ASN A 213 5.60 -12.13 6.02
C ASN A 213 5.21 -11.28 7.23
N LEU A 214 4.49 -10.17 7.04
CA LEU A 214 4.15 -9.25 8.16
C LEU A 214 2.74 -9.45 8.68
N LEU A 215 1.78 -9.76 7.80
CA LEU A 215 0.38 -9.97 8.15
C LEU A 215 0.00 -11.46 8.25
N GLY A 216 0.86 -12.38 7.78
CA GLY A 216 0.65 -13.83 7.91
C GLY A 216 -0.32 -14.43 6.89
N TYR A 217 -0.62 -13.74 5.80
CA TYR A 217 -1.45 -14.27 4.71
C TYR A 217 -0.62 -15.09 3.73
N ASP A 218 -0.28 -16.32 4.11
CA ASP A 218 0.53 -17.24 3.28
C ASP A 218 -0.09 -17.49 1.89
N GLY A 219 -1.43 -17.53 1.84
CA GLY A 219 -2.22 -17.72 0.62
C GLY A 219 -2.54 -16.44 -0.15
N ALA A 220 -1.92 -15.30 0.17
CA ALA A 220 -2.20 -14.04 -0.50
C ALA A 220 -1.97 -14.13 -2.02
N LYS A 221 -2.98 -13.70 -2.80
CA LYS A 221 -2.88 -13.56 -4.26
C LYS A 221 -2.58 -12.11 -4.63
N PHE A 222 -1.93 -11.93 -5.79
CA PHE A 222 -1.49 -10.63 -6.25
C PHE A 222 -1.90 -10.38 -7.70
N VAL A 223 -2.50 -9.21 -7.96
CA VAL A 223 -3.03 -8.83 -9.27
C VAL A 223 -2.48 -7.47 -9.67
N LEU A 224 -1.87 -7.37 -10.85
CA LEU A 224 -1.45 -6.11 -11.46
C LEU A 224 -2.42 -5.75 -12.58
N VAL A 225 -3.10 -4.61 -12.44
CA VAL A 225 -3.95 -4.04 -13.51
C VAL A 225 -3.17 -2.95 -14.24
N SER A 226 -2.93 -3.10 -15.55
CA SER A 226 -2.15 -2.11 -16.32
C SER A 226 -2.41 -2.05 -17.82
N ASN A 227 -2.14 -0.90 -18.45
CA ASN A 227 -2.36 -0.70 -19.91
C ASN A 227 -1.29 -1.32 -20.81
N ALA A 228 -0.08 -1.54 -20.30
CA ALA A 228 1.08 -1.87 -21.13
C ALA A 228 1.65 -3.27 -20.84
N LYS A 229 2.61 -3.72 -21.67
CA LYS A 229 3.49 -4.86 -21.39
C LYS A 229 4.43 -4.63 -20.18
N LYS A 230 3.99 -3.90 -19.14
CA LYS A 230 4.72 -3.76 -17.87
C LYS A 230 5.03 -5.15 -17.33
N ALA A 231 6.29 -5.38 -16.96
CA ALA A 231 6.68 -6.61 -16.30
C ALA A 231 5.94 -6.70 -14.96
N SER A 232 5.36 -7.87 -14.67
CA SER A 232 4.88 -8.19 -13.34
C SER A 232 5.93 -9.03 -12.62
N PRO A 233 6.08 -8.92 -11.30
CA PRO A 233 6.87 -9.87 -10.53
C PRO A 233 6.32 -11.29 -10.67
N LYS A 234 7.17 -12.28 -10.42
CA LYS A 234 6.76 -13.69 -10.41
C LYS A 234 5.60 -13.88 -9.41
N GLY A 235 4.58 -14.64 -9.82
CA GLY A 235 3.40 -14.93 -8.99
C GLY A 235 2.29 -13.88 -9.05
N TRP A 236 2.48 -12.75 -9.73
CA TRP A 236 1.41 -11.78 -9.96
C TRP A 236 0.61 -12.15 -11.21
N LYS A 237 -0.72 -12.26 -11.06
CA LYS A 237 -1.64 -12.28 -12.20
C LYS A 237 -1.68 -10.89 -12.81
N LYS A 238 -1.59 -10.81 -14.13
CA LYS A 238 -1.60 -9.54 -14.84
C LYS A 238 -2.87 -9.40 -15.67
N LEU A 239 -3.57 -8.29 -15.50
CA LEU A 239 -4.77 -7.94 -16.24
C LEU A 239 -4.59 -6.58 -16.91
N SER A 240 -5.27 -6.38 -18.04
CA SER A 240 -5.39 -5.05 -18.65
C SER A 240 -6.57 -4.29 -18.07
N TRP A 241 -6.49 -2.96 -18.04
CA TRP A 241 -7.65 -2.14 -17.68
C TRP A 241 -8.85 -2.42 -18.58
N GLN A 242 -8.63 -2.65 -19.88
CA GLN A 242 -9.68 -3.04 -20.81
C GLN A 242 -10.34 -4.37 -20.42
N ALA A 243 -9.58 -5.37 -20.00
CA ALA A 243 -10.13 -6.65 -19.56
C ALA A 243 -10.94 -6.49 -18.26
N VAL A 244 -10.40 -5.75 -17.29
CA VAL A 244 -11.08 -5.49 -16.02
C VAL A 244 -12.39 -4.73 -16.23
N TYR A 245 -12.34 -3.56 -16.87
CA TYR A 245 -13.53 -2.75 -17.12
C TYR A 245 -14.51 -3.43 -18.08
N GLY A 246 -14.01 -4.18 -19.06
CA GLY A 246 -14.86 -5.04 -19.89
C GLY A 246 -15.64 -6.03 -19.03
N ALA A 247 -14.96 -6.78 -18.15
CA ALA A 247 -15.65 -7.75 -17.29
C ALA A 247 -16.66 -7.10 -16.34
N VAL A 248 -16.32 -5.98 -15.69
CA VAL A 248 -17.21 -5.40 -14.67
C VAL A 248 -18.32 -4.52 -15.26
N LEU A 249 -18.11 -3.86 -16.40
CA LEU A 249 -19.13 -3.01 -17.04
C LEU A 249 -20.04 -3.76 -18.01
N LEU A 250 -19.70 -5.01 -18.38
CA LEU A 250 -20.63 -5.85 -19.11
C LEU A 250 -21.87 -6.09 -18.25
N THR A 251 -22.94 -5.35 -18.57
CA THR A 251 -24.28 -5.71 -18.15
C THR A 251 -24.64 -7.00 -18.87
N ASP A 252 -25.22 -7.95 -18.14
CA ASP A 252 -25.73 -9.17 -18.74
C ASP A 252 -26.85 -8.79 -19.70
N THR A 253 -26.49 -8.62 -20.97
CA THR A 253 -27.41 -8.24 -22.06
C THR A 253 -28.45 -9.33 -22.34
N ARG A 254 -28.44 -10.44 -21.58
CA ARG A 254 -29.48 -11.48 -21.66
C ARG A 254 -30.77 -11.14 -20.92
N SER A 255 -30.83 -10.09 -20.09
CA SER A 255 -32.08 -9.70 -19.41
C SER A 255 -32.69 -8.36 -19.86
N THR A 256 -32.05 -7.60 -20.74
CA THR A 256 -32.55 -6.28 -21.17
C THR A 256 -32.56 -6.12 -22.69
N ARG A 257 -33.19 -7.09 -23.38
CA ARG A 257 -33.92 -6.76 -24.63
C ARG A 257 -35.30 -6.22 -24.26
N SER A 258 -35.34 -5.09 -23.57
CA SER A 258 -36.50 -4.21 -23.62
C SER A 258 -36.08 -2.80 -23.21
N ALA A 259 -36.12 -1.92 -24.21
CA ALA A 259 -36.12 -0.47 -24.12
C ALA A 259 -34.85 0.25 -23.61
N THR A 260 -34.28 1.01 -24.55
CA THR A 260 -33.62 2.32 -24.33
C THR A 260 -32.10 2.30 -24.14
N VAL A 261 -31.36 2.13 -25.24
CA VAL A 261 -30.04 2.76 -25.41
C VAL A 261 -30.04 3.49 -26.76
N GLN A 262 -30.57 4.71 -26.74
CA GLN A 262 -30.44 5.68 -27.82
C GLN A 262 -30.13 7.06 -27.21
N ALA A 263 -29.09 7.12 -26.40
CA ALA A 263 -28.46 8.35 -25.97
C ALA A 263 -27.01 8.00 -25.64
N PHE A 264 -26.05 8.85 -26.02
CA PHE A 264 -24.60 8.64 -25.97
C PHE A 264 -23.93 7.98 -27.18
N THR A 265 -24.27 8.44 -28.39
CA THR A 265 -23.25 8.58 -29.45
C THR A 265 -23.49 9.85 -30.24
N SER A 266 -22.55 10.80 -30.13
CA SER A 266 -22.28 11.99 -30.98
C SER A 266 -22.44 13.33 -30.26
N PRO A 267 -21.35 14.09 -30.04
CA PRO A 267 -21.39 15.54 -30.14
C PRO A 267 -21.34 15.91 -31.63
N LYS A 268 -22.44 16.46 -32.15
CA LYS A 268 -22.37 17.27 -33.37
C LYS A 268 -21.61 18.54 -33.02
N VAL A 269 -20.42 18.68 -33.60
CA VAL A 269 -19.80 19.98 -33.80
C VAL A 269 -20.55 20.64 -34.95
N GLU A 270 -21.25 21.74 -34.68
CA GLU A 270 -21.69 22.68 -35.71
C GLU A 270 -20.83 23.94 -35.61
N ALA A 271 -20.54 24.46 -36.80
CA ALA A 271 -19.66 25.54 -37.25
C ALA A 271 -19.33 26.68 -36.27
#